data_AF-A0A5C5RMW7-F1
#
_entry.id   AF-A0A5C5RMW7-F1
#
_cell.length_a   1.000
_cell.length_b   1.000
_cell.length_c   1.000
_cell.angle_alpha   90.00
_cell.angle_beta   90.00
_cell.angle_gamma   90.00
#
_symmetry.space_group_name_H-M   'P 1'
#
loop_
_entity.id
_entity.type
_entity.pdbx_description
1 polymer ?
#
loop_
_entity_poly.entity_id
_entity_poly.type
_entity_poly.pdbx_seq_one_letter_code
_entity_poly.pdbx_strand_id
1 'polypeptide(L)'
;MTATTVDPALLACEVAVLRALELAVKRAGLRLRANGHPCAGPSHTWHISEAPVPSSRVEKALAGAWAHLRTTLADDADVERLILACDEYTRALLADRVAHDRDALAAYLQVAREAG
;
A
#
# COMPACT_ATOMS: atom_id res chain seq x y z
N MET A 1 -24.38 2.42 -21.18
CA MET A 1 -23.48 1.57 -20.38
C MET A 1 -22.06 2.06 -20.62
N THR A 2 -21.55 2.95 -19.76
CA THR A 2 -20.18 3.45 -19.85
C THR A 2 -19.26 2.40 -19.24
N ALA A 3 -18.49 1.70 -20.08
CA ALA A 3 -17.43 0.84 -19.61
C ALA A 3 -16.39 1.71 -18.90
N THR A 4 -16.33 1.64 -17.57
CA THR A 4 -15.25 2.24 -16.78
C THR A 4 -13.98 1.51 -17.19
N THR A 5 -13.18 2.10 -18.07
CA THR A 5 -11.85 1.61 -18.41
C THR A 5 -11.05 1.56 -17.12
N VAL A 6 -10.83 0.35 -16.61
CA VAL A 6 -10.01 0.11 -15.42
C VAL A 6 -8.58 0.47 -15.79
N ASP A 7 -8.05 1.56 -15.22
CA ASP A 7 -6.65 1.91 -15.39
C ASP A 7 -5.77 0.79 -14.81
N PRO A 8 -4.99 0.07 -15.66
CA PRO A 8 -4.18 -1.05 -15.22
C PRO A 8 -3.06 -0.61 -14.26
N ALA A 9 -2.55 0.62 -14.39
CA ALA A 9 -1.53 1.14 -13.49
C ALA A 9 -2.11 1.38 -12.09
N LEU A 10 -3.27 2.01 -12.00
CA LEU A 10 -3.98 2.20 -10.74
C LEU A 10 -4.26 0.86 -10.05
N LEU A 11 -4.73 -0.15 -10.80
CA LEU A 11 -5.01 -1.47 -10.24
C LEU A 11 -3.74 -2.16 -9.73
N ALA A 12 -2.64 -2.09 -10.48
CA ALA A 12 -1.35 -2.66 -10.05
C ALA A 12 -0.85 -1.99 -8.76
N CYS A 13 -0.90 -0.66 -8.70
CA CYS A 13 -0.55 0.13 -7.54
C CYS A 13 -1.44 -0.21 -6.33
N GLU A 14 -2.76 -0.30 -6.52
CA GLU A 14 -3.72 -0.66 -5.47
C GLU A 14 -3.41 -2.03 -4.88
N VAL A 15 -3.19 -3.05 -5.72
CA VAL A 15 -2.83 -4.40 -5.27
C VAL A 15 -1.50 -4.38 -4.51
N ALA A 16 -0.51 -3.63 -4.99
CA ALA A 16 0.79 -3.52 -4.32
C ALA A 16 0.68 -2.86 -2.94
N VAL A 17 -0.10 -1.78 -2.82
CA VAL A 17 -0.35 -1.07 -1.54
C VAL A 17 -1.05 -2.00 -0.54
N LEU A 18 -2.13 -2.67 -0.95
CA LEU A 18 -2.84 -3.61 -0.09
C LEU A 18 -1.90 -4.71 0.41
N ARG A 19 -1.06 -5.25 -0.47
CA ARG A 19 -0.08 -6.27 -0.10
C ARG A 19 1.01 -5.73 0.83
N ALA A 20 1.46 -4.50 0.63
CA ALA A 20 2.43 -3.84 1.49
C ALA A 20 1.89 -3.66 2.92
N LEU A 21 0.63 -3.24 3.07
CA LEU A 21 -0.04 -3.11 4.36
C LEU A 21 -0.14 -4.47 5.10
N GLU A 22 -0.53 -5.53 4.39
CA GLU A 22 -0.57 -6.88 4.96
C GLU A 22 0.80 -7.36 5.47
N LEU A 23 1.84 -7.12 4.68
CA LEU A 23 3.20 -7.55 5.00
C LEU A 23 3.80 -6.69 6.11
N ALA A 24 3.47 -5.41 6.17
CA ALA A 24 3.98 -4.50 7.18
C ALA A 24 3.56 -4.95 8.58
N VAL A 25 2.28 -5.30 8.77
CA VAL A 25 1.78 -5.80 10.06
C VAL A 25 2.43 -7.13 10.43
N LYS A 26 2.54 -8.06 9.47
CA LYS A 26 3.17 -9.38 9.69
C LYS A 26 4.65 -9.26 10.07
N ARG A 27 5.41 -8.41 9.37
CA ARG A 27 6.85 -8.21 9.58
C ARG A 27 7.16 -7.39 10.83
N ALA A 28 6.26 -6.49 11.21
CA ALA A 28 6.37 -5.76 12.47
C ALA A 28 6.25 -6.68 13.69
N GLY A 29 5.80 -7.93 13.51
CA GLY A 29 5.61 -8.89 14.59
C GLY A 29 4.48 -8.49 15.54
N LEU A 30 3.57 -7.62 15.06
CA LEU A 30 2.39 -7.23 15.79
C LEU A 30 1.58 -8.49 16.03
N ARG A 31 1.19 -8.72 17.29
CA ARG A 31 0.45 -9.91 17.67
C ARG A 31 -0.91 -9.84 16.99
N LEU A 32 -1.05 -10.52 15.84
CA LEU A 32 -2.33 -10.78 15.15
C LEU A 32 -3.34 -11.60 15.99
N ARG A 33 -3.07 -11.72 17.29
CA ARG A 33 -3.82 -12.44 18.29
C ARG A 33 -3.92 -11.54 19.51
N ALA A 34 -4.87 -10.61 19.49
CA ALA A 34 -5.51 -10.19 20.72
C ALA A 34 -6.20 -11.45 21.30
N ASN A 35 -5.65 -12.01 22.38
CA ASN A 35 -6.26 -13.10 23.15
C ASN A 35 -6.54 -14.42 22.39
N GLY A 36 -5.76 -14.75 21.37
CA GLY A 36 -5.88 -16.03 20.66
C GLY A 36 -6.86 -16.05 19.49
N HIS A 37 -7.61 -14.96 19.26
CA HIS A 37 -8.49 -14.81 18.11
C HIS A 37 -7.76 -14.10 16.97
N PRO A 38 -7.87 -14.60 15.71
CA PRO A 38 -7.36 -13.85 14.56
C PRO A 38 -8.05 -12.49 14.49
N CYS A 39 -7.30 -11.43 14.18
CA CYS A 39 -7.84 -10.10 13.93
C CYS A 39 -9.06 -10.20 12.99
N ALA A 40 -10.21 -9.70 13.44
CA ALA A 40 -11.42 -9.69 12.62
C ALA A 40 -11.26 -8.66 11.50
N GLY A 41 -11.41 -9.10 10.24
CA GLY A 41 -11.41 -8.23 9.05
C GLY A 41 -10.34 -8.58 8.01
N PRO A 42 -10.38 -7.91 6.84
CA PRO A 42 -9.41 -8.12 5.77
C PRO A 42 -7.98 -7.78 6.22
N SER A 43 -7.00 -8.58 5.79
CA SER A 43 -5.61 -8.47 6.28
C SER A 43 -4.96 -7.10 6.06
N HIS A 44 -5.39 -6.36 5.03
CA HIS A 44 -4.89 -5.02 4.70
C HIS A 44 -5.41 -3.92 5.64
N THR A 45 -6.33 -4.23 6.56
CA THR A 45 -6.86 -3.29 7.56
C THR A 45 -6.21 -3.44 8.93
N TRP A 46 -5.36 -4.46 9.11
CA TRP A 46 -4.81 -4.79 10.44
C TRP A 46 -3.91 -3.68 11.01
N HIS A 47 -3.30 -2.84 10.17
CA HIS A 47 -2.48 -1.71 10.64
C HIS A 47 -3.29 -0.63 11.35
N ILE A 48 -4.62 -0.63 11.18
CA ILE A 48 -5.56 0.28 11.82
C ILE A 48 -5.90 -0.19 13.25
N SER A 49 -6.16 -1.49 13.39
CA SER A 49 -6.69 -2.09 14.62
C SER A 49 -5.61 -2.52 15.62
N GLU A 50 -4.38 -2.74 15.15
CA GLU A 50 -3.26 -3.21 15.97
C GLU A 50 -2.41 -2.07 16.54
N ALA A 51 -1.45 -2.42 17.41
CA ALA A 51 -0.47 -1.45 17.88
C ALA A 51 0.30 -0.84 16.68
N PRO A 52 0.62 0.46 16.72
CA PRO A 52 1.24 1.15 15.59
C PRO A 52 2.55 0.49 15.18
N VAL A 53 2.78 0.37 13.87
CA VAL A 53 4.08 -0.06 13.36
C VAL A 53 5.10 1.02 13.74
N PRO A 54 6.15 0.70 14.52
CA PRO A 54 7.16 1.69 14.89
C PRO A 54 7.81 2.26 13.63
N SER A 55 8.04 3.57 13.58
CA SER A 55 8.67 4.24 12.43
C SER A 55 10.01 3.60 12.05
N SER A 56 10.80 3.17 13.03
CA SER A 56 12.06 2.43 12.86
C SER A 56 11.93 1.05 12.19
N ARG A 57 10.71 0.51 12.09
CA ARG A 57 10.41 -0.77 11.43
C ARG A 57 9.68 -0.60 10.09
N VAL A 58 9.20 0.59 9.75
CA VAL A 58 8.44 0.84 8.51
C VAL A 58 9.30 0.53 7.28
N GLU A 59 10.56 0.96 7.26
CA GLU A 59 11.48 0.67 6.16
C GLU A 59 11.66 -0.84 5.94
N LYS A 60 11.94 -1.59 7.03
CA LYS A 60 12.07 -3.05 6.99
C LYS A 60 10.74 -3.73 6.62
N ALA A 61 9.62 -3.18 7.05
CA ALA A 61 8.29 -3.68 6.75
C ALA A 61 7.97 -3.58 5.25
N LEU A 62 8.33 -2.46 4.62
CA LEU A 62 8.06 -2.18 3.19
C LEU A 62 9.16 -2.70 2.24
N ALA A 63 10.30 -3.15 2.78
CA ALA A 63 11.40 -3.68 1.98
C ALA A 63 10.95 -4.73 0.95
N GLY A 64 11.17 -4.44 -0.34
CA GLY A 64 10.84 -5.33 -1.45
C GLY A 64 9.35 -5.42 -1.80
N ALA A 65 8.46 -4.65 -1.17
CA ALA A 65 7.03 -4.66 -1.46
C ALA A 65 6.73 -4.25 -2.92
N TRP A 66 7.58 -3.41 -3.50
CA TRP A 66 7.38 -2.79 -4.81
C TRP A 66 8.04 -3.54 -5.97
N ALA A 67 8.75 -4.64 -5.71
CA ALA A 67 9.51 -5.35 -6.74
C ALA A 67 8.64 -5.79 -7.93
N HIS A 68 7.39 -6.20 -7.66
CA HIS A 68 6.47 -6.63 -8.69
C HIS A 68 5.93 -5.48 -9.55
N LEU A 69 5.84 -4.24 -9.02
CA LEU A 69 5.38 -3.09 -9.80
C LEU A 69 6.29 -2.83 -11.00
N ARG A 70 7.61 -2.98 -10.85
CA ARG A 70 8.57 -2.83 -11.96
C ARG A 70 8.31 -3.82 -13.09
N THR A 71 7.93 -5.05 -12.75
CA THR A 71 7.62 -6.08 -13.75
C THR A 71 6.24 -5.83 -14.37
N THR A 72 5.25 -5.46 -13.57
CA THR A 72 3.87 -5.26 -14.03
C THR A 72 3.69 -4.00 -14.87
N LEU A 73 4.45 -2.95 -14.58
CA LEU A 73 4.40 -1.65 -15.24
C LEU A 73 5.68 -1.37 -16.04
N ALA A 74 6.31 -2.41 -16.59
CA ALA A 74 7.60 -2.31 -17.27
C ALA A 74 7.59 -1.33 -18.45
N ASP A 75 6.45 -1.19 -19.13
CA ASP A 75 6.25 -0.29 -20.27
C ASP A 75 5.71 1.11 -19.87
N ASP A 76 5.46 1.35 -18.57
CA ASP A 76 5.01 2.65 -18.07
C ASP A 76 6.22 3.56 -17.82
N ALA A 77 6.27 4.69 -18.51
CA ALA A 77 7.35 5.66 -18.40
C ALA A 77 7.50 6.24 -16.97
N ASP A 78 6.44 6.19 -16.17
CA ASP A 78 6.38 6.73 -14.82
C ASP A 78 6.58 5.67 -13.73
N VAL A 79 6.94 4.43 -14.07
CA VAL A 79 6.97 3.29 -13.12
C VAL A 79 7.72 3.59 -11.81
N GLU A 80 8.90 4.23 -11.87
CA GLU A 80 9.66 4.58 -10.66
C GLU A 80 8.96 5.67 -9.84
N ARG A 81 8.30 6.64 -10.48
CA ARG A 81 7.50 7.68 -9.80
C ARG A 81 6.28 7.07 -9.12
N LEU A 82 5.59 6.15 -9.80
CA LEU A 82 4.45 5.44 -9.26
C LEU A 82 4.84 4.56 -8.05
N ILE A 83 6.03 3.93 -8.10
CA ILE A 83 6.58 3.19 -6.95
C ILE A 83 6.84 4.12 -5.75
N LEU A 84 7.47 5.26 -5.97
CA LEU A 84 7.71 6.25 -4.91
C LEU A 84 6.40 6.76 -4.31
N ALA A 85 5.41 7.08 -5.15
CA ALA A 85 4.09 7.51 -4.71
C ALA A 85 3.37 6.43 -3.90
N CYS A 86 3.45 5.16 -4.31
CA CYS A 86 2.90 4.04 -3.54
C CYS A 86 3.58 3.88 -2.18
N ASP A 87 4.91 4.03 -2.12
CA ASP A 87 5.68 3.94 -0.88
C ASP A 87 5.30 5.07 0.09
N GLU A 88 5.28 6.32 -0.38
CA GLU A 88 4.87 7.48 0.41
C GLU A 88 3.43 7.37 0.91
N TYR A 89 2.49 7.03 0.02
CA TYR A 89 1.10 6.83 0.36
C TYR A 89 0.94 5.73 1.44
N THR A 90 1.65 4.61 1.30
CA THR A 90 1.60 3.50 2.27
C THR A 90 2.19 3.89 3.61
N ARG A 91 3.29 4.66 3.63
CA ARG A 91 3.87 5.19 4.87
C ARG A 91 2.89 6.12 5.60
N ALA A 92 2.18 6.97 4.86
CA ALA A 92 1.15 7.84 5.44
C ALA A 92 0.02 7.01 6.06
N LEU A 93 -0.50 6.00 5.36
CA LEU A 93 -1.53 5.10 5.92
C LEU A 93 -1.07 4.39 7.20
N LEU A 94 0.18 3.92 7.25
CA LEU A 94 0.74 3.27 8.44
C LEU A 94 0.93 4.24 9.61
N ALA A 95 1.32 5.48 9.33
CA ALA A 95 1.52 6.51 10.35
C ALA A 95 0.19 7.00 10.93
N ASP A 96 -0.77 7.33 10.06
CA ASP A 96 -2.06 7.93 10.44
C ASP A 96 -3.10 6.87 10.84
N ARG A 97 -2.81 5.59 10.55
CA ARG A 97 -3.69 4.44 10.81
C ARG A 97 -5.05 4.60 10.14
N VAL A 98 -5.02 5.02 8.88
CA VAL A 98 -6.22 5.20 8.04
C VAL A 98 -6.37 4.02 7.09
N ALA A 99 -7.62 3.71 6.74
CA ALA A 99 -7.91 2.70 5.73
C ALA A 99 -7.45 3.16 4.35
N HIS A 100 -7.05 2.20 3.53
CA HIS A 100 -6.81 2.46 2.12
C HIS A 100 -8.11 2.91 1.45
N ASP A 101 -7.99 3.97 0.65
CA ASP A 101 -9.05 4.47 -0.21
C ASP A 101 -8.52 4.60 -1.65
N ARG A 102 -9.28 4.05 -2.59
CA ARG A 102 -8.87 3.96 -3.99
C ARG A 102 -8.83 5.32 -4.66
N ASP A 103 -9.77 6.21 -4.36
CA ASP A 103 -9.84 7.54 -4.94
C ASP A 103 -8.69 8.42 -4.42
N ALA A 104 -8.34 8.28 -3.14
CA ALA A 104 -7.17 8.92 -2.56
C ALA A 104 -5.86 8.44 -3.20
N LEU A 105 -5.72 7.13 -3.45
CA LEU A 105 -4.56 6.59 -4.17
C LEU A 105 -4.50 7.13 -5.61
N ALA A 106 -5.62 7.14 -6.33
CA ALA A 106 -5.67 7.67 -7.69
C ALA A 106 -5.23 9.14 -7.74
N ALA A 107 -5.68 9.97 -6.79
CA ALA A 107 -5.23 11.36 -6.68
C ALA A 107 -3.72 11.45 -6.40
N TYR A 108 -3.17 10.60 -5.52
CA TYR A 108 -1.75 10.56 -5.22
C TYR A 108 -0.90 10.20 -6.45
N LEU A 109 -1.32 9.20 -7.21
CA LEU A 109 -0.63 8.76 -8.44
C LEU A 109 -0.73 9.82 -9.54
N GLN A 110 -1.85 10.53 -9.66
CA GLN A 110 -2.02 11.60 -10.64
C GLN A 110 -1.06 12.76 -10.35
N VAL A 111 -0.95 13.20 -9.09
CA VAL A 111 0.01 14.23 -8.68
C VAL A 111 1.45 13.79 -8.98
N ALA A 112 1.78 12.52 -8.74
CA ALA A 112 3.10 11.99 -9.03
C ALA A 112 3.46 11.98 -10.52
N ARG A 113 2.46 11.81 -11.41
CA ARG A 113 2.64 11.88 -12.87
C ARG A 113 2.80 13.32 -13.37
N GLU A 114 2.12 14.27 -12.76
CA GLU A 114 2.17 15.70 -13.14
C GLU A 114 3.44 16.42 -12.68
N ALA A 115 4.16 15.86 -11.70
CA ALA A 115 5.39 16.44 -11.17
C ALA A 115 6.65 16.21 -12.04
N GLY A 116 6.48 15.69 -13.27
CA GLY A 116 7.56 15.25 -14.17
C GLY A 116 7.60 15.95 -15.51
#